data_AF-A0AB39Z9H2-F1
#
_entry.id   AF-A0AB39Z9H2-F1
#
_cell.length_a   1.000
_cell.length_b   1.000
_cell.length_c   1.000
_cell.angle_alpha   90.00
_cell.angle_beta   90.00
_cell.angle_gamma   90.00
#
_symmetry.space_group_name_H-M   'P 1'
#
loop_
_entity.id
_entity.type
_entity.pdbx_description
1 polymer ?
#
loop_
_entity_poly.entity_id
_entity_poly.type
_entity_poly.pdbx_seq_one_letter_code
_entity_poly.pdbx_strand_id
1 'polypeptide(L)'
;MISALLDIFWIPIGGFLSFLIFISAINKSIGVRKAYVNLLLRIFEYGRVSIETASKENQHFSVQNPKTDDKQGVQLVDDADSKEGTNGATLITRDAVLLPQAQEPAPEKPVSSKKDEINFDFEKCLDYVKSGVEAIIEDDVTSRFEAEELKSWNMLTRTNRHYEFISWKITSIWVFGFFIRYVILMPLRVLVCFVGVLFAVVSNSIVACLPFRFLRLFLASLAFKITFRLISSSMSSFIKFHNKQYKPTVSGFCVANHTSPLDVAILSTDCTYSLIGQRHGGFLGVLQRALARASPHIWFERGEAKDRHLVAERLKQHVSDPNNPPILIFPEGTCINNTSVMQFKKGSFEVGGVIYPVAIKYDPRFGDAFWNSAKYSMMQYLYMMMTSWAIVCDVWYLPPMYRQEGESAIDFANRVKSVIAKQGGLIDLVWDGQLKRMKPKKEWRENQQVEFANRLKSKLNQN
;
A
#
# COMPACT_ATOMS: atom_id res chain seq x y z
N MET A 1 35.12 -16.22 34.31
CA MET A 1 35.26 -16.25 32.83
C MET A 1 33.91 -16.05 32.12
N ILE A 2 32.86 -16.80 32.47
CA ILE A 2 31.52 -16.65 31.88
C ILE A 2 30.88 -15.28 32.19
N SER A 3 30.98 -14.79 33.43
CA SER A 3 30.50 -13.42 33.78
C SER A 3 31.23 -12.34 33.00
N ALA A 4 32.55 -12.38 32.93
CA ALA A 4 33.34 -11.40 32.16
C ALA A 4 33.02 -11.42 30.66
N LEU A 5 32.76 -12.61 30.08
CA LEU A 5 32.30 -12.72 28.70
C LEU A 5 30.88 -12.17 28.51
N LEU A 6 29.97 -12.41 29.46
CA LEU A 6 28.63 -11.82 29.46
C LEU A 6 28.68 -10.30 29.56
N ASP A 7 29.53 -9.74 30.42
CA ASP A 7 29.69 -8.30 30.62
C ASP A 7 30.23 -7.61 29.34
N ILE A 8 31.12 -8.27 28.60
CA ILE A 8 31.66 -7.78 27.32
C ILE A 8 30.58 -7.63 26.25
N PHE A 9 29.56 -8.49 26.21
CA PHE A 9 28.48 -8.41 25.22
C PHE A 9 27.29 -7.57 25.68
N TRP A 10 26.95 -7.60 26.98
CA TRP A 10 25.79 -6.89 27.50
C TRP A 10 25.97 -5.38 27.58
N ILE A 11 27.18 -4.89 27.89
CA ILE A 11 27.44 -3.44 27.99
C ILE A 11 27.25 -2.74 26.62
N PRO A 12 27.83 -3.21 25.50
CA PRO A 12 27.61 -2.60 24.19
C PRO A 12 26.16 -2.70 23.73
N ILE A 13 25.49 -3.84 23.95
CA ILE A 13 24.09 -4.02 23.57
C ILE A 13 23.20 -3.09 24.40
N GLY A 14 23.40 -3.02 25.71
CA GLY A 14 22.66 -2.13 26.61
C GLY A 14 22.87 -0.65 26.27
N GLY A 15 24.11 -0.27 25.97
CA GLY A 15 24.46 1.07 25.50
C GLY A 15 23.79 1.42 24.17
N PHE A 16 23.82 0.51 23.20
CA PHE A 16 23.14 0.66 21.91
C PHE A 16 21.62 0.80 22.06
N LEU A 17 20.98 -0.04 22.87
CA LEU A 17 19.54 0.02 23.12
C LEU A 17 19.13 1.31 23.83
N SER A 18 19.91 1.73 24.84
CA SER A 18 19.68 2.99 25.55
C SER A 18 19.82 4.18 24.61
N PHE A 19 20.84 4.17 23.75
CA PHE A 19 21.03 5.17 22.71
C PHE A 19 19.86 5.21 21.72
N LEU A 20 19.35 4.06 21.27
CA LEU A 20 18.19 3.99 20.39
C LEU A 20 16.93 4.56 21.04
N ILE A 21 16.67 4.25 22.31
CA ILE A 21 15.54 4.79 23.06
C ILE A 21 15.69 6.32 23.19
N PHE A 22 16.88 6.79 23.55
CA PHE A 22 17.17 8.22 23.69
C PHE A 22 16.96 9.00 22.38
N ILE A 23 17.49 8.50 21.26
CA ILE A 23 17.29 9.11 19.94
C ILE A 23 15.82 9.06 19.52
N SER A 24 15.12 7.97 19.84
CA SER A 24 13.67 7.84 19.58
C SER A 24 12.85 8.82 20.43
N ALA A 25 13.27 9.13 21.65
CA ALA A 25 12.64 10.16 22.49
C ALA A 25 12.81 11.56 21.90
N ILE A 26 14.03 11.90 21.48
CA ILE A 26 14.37 13.25 21.00
C ILE A 26 13.86 13.51 19.57
N ASN A 27 13.56 12.46 18.79
CA ASN A 27 13.12 12.56 17.39
C ASN A 27 14.13 13.26 16.46
N LYS A 28 15.43 13.16 16.74
CA LYS A 28 16.49 13.73 15.88
C LYS A 28 17.15 12.63 15.08
N SER A 29 17.37 12.90 13.78
CA SER A 29 18.14 12.02 12.91
C SER A 29 19.60 12.47 12.89
N ILE A 30 20.53 11.54 13.10
CA ILE A 30 21.99 11.77 13.06
C ILE A 30 22.52 11.59 11.61
N GLY A 31 21.63 11.50 10.61
CA GLY A 31 22.00 11.36 9.20
C GLY A 31 22.40 9.94 8.77
N VAL A 32 22.64 9.01 9.70
CA VAL A 32 23.03 7.61 9.39
C VAL A 32 22.03 6.94 8.43
N ARG A 33 20.73 7.08 8.68
CA ARG A 33 19.69 6.49 7.80
C ARG A 33 19.72 7.09 6.39
N LYS A 34 19.96 8.40 6.29
CA LYS A 34 20.06 9.08 4.98
C LYS A 34 21.28 8.59 4.20
N ALA A 35 22.43 8.45 4.87
CA ALA A 35 23.63 7.88 4.27
C ALA A 35 23.42 6.43 3.82
N TYR A 36 22.76 5.61 4.65
CA TYR A 36 22.40 4.22 4.32
C TYR A 36 21.48 4.12 3.09
N VAL A 37 20.40 4.90 3.05
CA VAL A 37 19.48 4.99 1.91
C VAL A 37 20.22 5.41 0.63
N ASN A 38 21.08 6.42 0.72
CA ASN A 38 21.89 6.87 -0.43
C ASN A 38 22.87 5.80 -0.92
N LEU A 39 23.49 5.04 0.00
CA LEU A 39 24.37 3.93 -0.35
C LEU A 39 23.60 2.84 -1.10
N LEU A 40 22.42 2.45 -0.60
CA LEU A 40 21.58 1.46 -1.27
C LEU A 40 21.17 1.90 -2.68
N LEU A 41 20.78 3.17 -2.87
CA LEU A 41 20.45 3.70 -4.20
C LEU A 41 21.62 3.58 -5.17
N ARG A 42 22.85 3.87 -4.72
CA ARG A 42 24.05 3.71 -5.55
C ARG A 42 24.29 2.24 -5.94
N ILE A 43 24.04 1.31 -5.01
CA ILE A 43 24.18 -0.13 -5.27
C ILE A 43 23.10 -0.62 -6.25
N PHE A 44 21.85 -0.21 -6.06
CA PHE A 44 20.74 -0.58 -6.94
C PHE A 44 20.99 -0.06 -8.36
N GLU A 45 21.44 1.19 -8.48
CA GLU A 45 21.76 1.80 -9.77
C GLU A 45 22.92 1.10 -10.48
N TYR A 46 23.99 0.77 -9.75
CA TYR A 46 25.08 -0.04 -10.28
C TYR A 46 24.57 -1.40 -10.81
N GLY A 47 23.70 -2.06 -10.04
CA GLY A 47 23.12 -3.33 -10.44
C GLY A 47 22.26 -3.23 -11.69
N ARG A 48 21.40 -2.20 -11.77
CA ARG A 48 20.57 -1.91 -12.94
C ARG A 48 21.41 -1.73 -14.21
N VAL A 49 22.43 -0.86 -14.16
CA VAL A 49 23.32 -0.59 -15.32
C VAL A 49 24.07 -1.86 -15.74
N SER A 50 24.58 -2.64 -14.78
CA SER A 50 25.30 -3.88 -15.07
C SER A 50 24.40 -4.93 -15.74
N ILE A 51 23.14 -5.02 -15.32
CA ILE A 51 22.15 -5.94 -15.89
C ILE A 51 21.77 -5.51 -17.30
N GLU A 52 21.49 -4.23 -17.53
CA GLU A 52 21.15 -3.70 -18.86
C GLU A 52 22.30 -3.91 -19.85
N THR A 53 23.55 -3.69 -19.40
CA THR A 53 24.74 -3.89 -20.24
C THR A 53 24.87 -5.37 -20.63
N ALA A 54 24.76 -6.29 -19.66
CA ALA A 54 24.83 -7.72 -19.92
C ALA A 54 23.67 -8.22 -20.81
N SER A 55 22.47 -7.67 -20.66
CA SER A 55 21.32 -8.00 -21.52
C SER A 55 21.57 -7.56 -22.97
N LYS A 56 22.14 -6.37 -23.18
CA LYS A 56 22.47 -5.86 -24.51
C LYS A 56 23.57 -6.69 -25.16
N GLU A 57 24.60 -7.09 -24.40
CA GLU A 57 25.65 -7.99 -24.88
C GLU A 57 25.08 -9.36 -25.31
N ASN A 58 24.17 -9.93 -24.51
CA ASN A 58 23.51 -11.20 -24.84
C ASN A 58 22.62 -11.10 -26.08
N GLN A 59 21.89 -10.00 -26.26
CA GLN A 59 21.11 -9.74 -27.48
C GLN A 59 22.01 -9.56 -28.70
N HIS A 60 23.14 -8.86 -28.57
CA HIS A 60 24.08 -8.70 -29.67
C HIS A 60 24.74 -10.03 -30.07
N PHE A 61 25.03 -10.89 -29.09
CA PHE A 61 25.55 -12.23 -29.33
C PHE A 61 24.53 -13.15 -30.02
N SER A 62 23.25 -13.10 -29.64
CA SER A 62 22.19 -13.90 -30.27
C SER A 62 21.87 -13.44 -31.70
N VAL A 63 22.01 -12.14 -32.00
CA VAL A 63 21.86 -11.60 -33.36
C VAL A 63 23.06 -11.95 -34.25
N GLN A 64 24.28 -12.02 -33.69
CA GLN A 64 25.49 -12.37 -34.46
C GLN A 64 25.70 -13.86 -34.68
N ASN A 65 25.04 -14.75 -33.92
CA ASN A 65 25.16 -16.20 -34.05
C ASN A 65 23.78 -16.88 -34.00
N PRO A 66 23.03 -16.97 -35.13
CA PRO A 66 21.68 -17.51 -35.15
C PRO A 66 21.64 -19.05 -35.24
N LYS A 67 22.53 -19.77 -34.54
CA LYS A 67 22.53 -21.24 -34.55
C LYS A 67 22.23 -21.83 -33.17
N THR A 68 21.08 -22.51 -33.17
CA THR A 68 20.56 -23.51 -32.22
C THR A 68 20.28 -23.04 -30.80
N ASP A 69 19.04 -22.58 -30.57
CA ASP A 69 18.23 -23.02 -29.44
C ASP A 69 16.74 -22.72 -29.70
N ASP A 70 16.02 -23.72 -30.22
CA ASP A 70 14.56 -23.76 -30.21
C ASP A 70 14.06 -23.99 -28.79
N LYS A 71 14.02 -22.93 -27.97
CA LYS A 71 13.15 -22.86 -26.79
C LYS A 71 12.60 -21.45 -26.61
N GLN A 72 11.35 -21.29 -27.06
CA GLN A 72 10.36 -20.25 -26.69
C GLN A 72 10.91 -19.01 -25.98
N GLY A 73 11.22 -17.97 -26.77
CA GLY A 73 11.36 -16.59 -26.29
C GLY A 73 10.39 -15.71 -27.06
N VAL A 74 9.37 -15.18 -26.36
CA VAL A 74 8.46 -14.16 -26.90
C VAL A 74 9.29 -12.93 -27.28
N GLN A 75 9.20 -12.52 -28.55
CA GLN A 75 9.79 -11.25 -29.02
C GLN A 75 9.13 -10.08 -28.29
N LEU A 76 9.93 -9.30 -27.56
CA LEU A 76 9.55 -7.96 -27.14
C LEU A 76 9.73 -7.04 -28.34
N VAL A 77 8.65 -6.37 -28.75
CA VAL A 77 8.66 -5.33 -29.77
C VAL A 77 9.38 -4.10 -29.18
N ASP A 78 10.38 -3.61 -29.90
CA ASP A 78 11.11 -2.37 -29.56
C ASP A 78 10.17 -1.16 -29.67
N ASP A 79 9.93 -0.48 -28.55
CA ASP A 79 9.29 0.85 -28.54
C ASP A 79 10.29 1.91 -29.02
N ALA A 80 10.07 2.39 -30.24
CA ALA A 80 10.71 3.57 -30.78
C ALA A 80 10.09 4.85 -30.19
N ASP A 81 10.96 5.64 -29.55
CA ASP A 81 10.98 7.10 -29.41
C ASP A 81 9.63 7.88 -29.49
N SER A 82 9.21 8.49 -28.39
CA SER A 82 8.56 9.81 -28.44
C SER A 82 8.53 10.48 -27.06
N LYS A 83 9.23 11.61 -26.98
CA LYS A 83 8.90 12.72 -26.09
C LYS A 83 7.48 13.18 -26.43
N GLU A 84 6.51 12.97 -25.53
CA GLU A 84 5.39 13.88 -25.33
C GLU A 84 4.60 13.48 -24.07
N GLY A 85 4.28 14.47 -23.25
CA GLY A 85 3.50 14.28 -22.03
C GLY A 85 2.01 14.25 -22.35
N THR A 86 1.35 13.12 -22.08
CA THR A 86 -0.11 13.02 -22.04
C THR A 86 -0.58 12.23 -20.84
N ASN A 87 -1.53 12.81 -20.12
CA ASN A 87 -2.19 12.23 -18.96
C ASN A 87 -3.06 11.02 -19.36
N GLY A 88 -2.99 9.94 -18.58
CA GLY A 88 -4.14 9.07 -18.26
C GLY A 88 -4.55 7.98 -19.27
N ALA A 89 -4.25 6.74 -18.90
CA ALA A 89 -5.16 5.59 -18.89
C ALA A 89 -5.80 5.06 -20.20
N THR A 90 -5.14 5.14 -21.37
CA THR A 90 -5.56 4.29 -22.49
C THR A 90 -4.36 3.97 -23.39
N LEU A 91 -3.90 2.71 -23.34
CA LEU A 91 -2.80 2.19 -24.18
C LEU A 91 -3.27 1.80 -25.59
N ILE A 92 -4.58 1.73 -25.82
CA ILE A 92 -5.18 1.34 -27.10
C ILE A 92 -6.27 2.34 -27.45
N THR A 93 -6.20 2.95 -28.63
CA THR A 93 -7.28 3.78 -29.16
C THR A 93 -8.48 2.88 -29.44
N ARG A 94 -9.51 2.93 -28.59
CA ARG A 94 -10.80 2.31 -28.90
C ARG A 94 -11.41 3.02 -30.10
N ASP A 95 -11.77 2.26 -31.13
CA ASP A 95 -12.88 2.71 -31.98
C ASP A 95 -14.09 2.92 -31.05
N ALA A 96 -14.77 4.05 -31.19
CA ALA A 96 -15.85 4.52 -30.32
C ALA A 96 -17.11 3.62 -30.28
N VAL A 97 -16.98 2.35 -30.65
CA VAL A 97 -18.02 1.33 -30.82
C VAL A 97 -18.29 0.54 -29.52
N LEU A 98 -17.51 0.75 -28.44
CA LEU A 98 -17.48 -0.16 -27.28
C LEU A 98 -17.87 0.43 -25.91
N LEU A 99 -18.39 1.67 -25.84
CA LEU A 99 -18.99 2.21 -24.61
C LEU A 99 -20.53 2.22 -24.70
N PRO A 100 -21.27 2.10 -23.58
CA PRO A 100 -22.73 2.19 -23.58
C PRO A 100 -23.16 3.62 -23.97
N GLN A 101 -23.77 3.80 -25.13
CA GLN A 101 -24.47 5.03 -25.45
C GLN A 101 -25.84 5.04 -24.77
N ALA A 102 -26.26 6.23 -24.32
CA ALA A 102 -27.57 6.48 -23.76
C ALA A 102 -28.66 6.15 -24.79
N GLN A 103 -29.77 5.58 -24.30
CA GLN A 103 -30.94 5.18 -25.08
C GLN A 103 -31.47 6.32 -25.97
N GLU A 104 -31.54 6.06 -27.28
CA GLU A 104 -32.44 6.75 -28.19
C GLU A 104 -33.51 5.77 -28.74
N PRO A 105 -34.70 6.27 -29.12
CA PRO A 105 -35.89 5.45 -29.28
C PRO A 105 -35.89 4.66 -30.59
N ALA A 106 -36.50 3.48 -30.53
CA ALA A 106 -36.62 2.51 -31.62
C ALA A 106 -37.35 3.05 -32.85
N PRO A 107 -36.93 2.66 -34.08
CA PRO A 107 -37.80 2.64 -35.24
C PRO A 107 -38.37 1.23 -35.53
N GLU A 108 -39.46 1.24 -36.28
CA GLU A 108 -40.46 0.19 -36.45
C GLU A 108 -40.04 -1.05 -37.28
N LYS A 109 -40.82 -2.13 -37.16
CA LYS A 109 -40.69 -3.43 -37.84
C LYS A 109 -40.63 -3.33 -39.38
N PRO A 110 -39.95 -4.28 -40.07
CA PRO A 110 -40.71 -5.37 -40.73
C PRO A 110 -40.01 -6.76 -40.64
N VAL A 111 -40.74 -7.85 -40.35
CA VAL A 111 -41.29 -8.90 -41.24
C VAL A 111 -40.27 -9.91 -41.83
N SER A 112 -40.64 -11.19 -41.65
CA SER A 112 -40.18 -12.41 -42.34
C SER A 112 -38.92 -13.10 -41.79
N SER A 113 -39.17 -14.14 -40.99
CA SER A 113 -38.23 -15.17 -40.55
C SER A 113 -37.81 -16.07 -41.72
N LYS A 114 -36.58 -15.91 -42.21
CA LYS A 114 -35.87 -16.99 -42.90
C LYS A 114 -34.93 -17.66 -41.88
N LYS A 115 -34.75 -18.98 -42.03
CA LYS A 115 -33.80 -19.75 -41.23
C LYS A 115 -32.39 -19.29 -41.62
N ASP A 116 -31.77 -18.51 -40.76
CA ASP A 116 -30.37 -18.13 -40.92
C ASP A 116 -29.51 -19.38 -40.69
N GLU A 117 -28.88 -19.87 -41.76
CA GLU A 117 -27.72 -20.75 -41.61
C GLU A 117 -26.67 -19.96 -40.84
N ILE A 118 -26.36 -20.41 -39.62
CA ILE A 118 -25.30 -19.81 -38.81
C ILE A 118 -23.97 -20.14 -39.50
N ASN A 119 -23.55 -19.28 -40.41
CA ASN A 119 -22.25 -19.37 -41.05
C ASN A 119 -21.21 -18.97 -40.00
N PHE A 120 -20.58 -19.98 -39.38
CA PHE A 120 -19.63 -19.78 -38.29
C PHE A 120 -18.30 -19.30 -38.88
N ASP A 121 -18.13 -17.98 -38.88
CA ASP A 121 -16.90 -17.33 -39.31
C ASP A 121 -15.95 -17.19 -38.10
N PHE A 122 -14.82 -17.91 -38.16
CA PHE A 122 -13.81 -17.93 -37.11
C PHE A 122 -13.21 -16.53 -36.87
N GLU A 123 -13.14 -15.68 -37.89
CA GLU A 123 -12.62 -14.31 -37.76
C GLU A 123 -13.46 -13.49 -36.78
N LYS A 124 -14.78 -13.70 -36.74
CA LYS A 124 -15.69 -13.04 -35.79
C LYS A 124 -15.44 -13.45 -34.34
N CYS A 125 -14.83 -14.62 -34.09
CA CYS A 125 -14.42 -15.03 -32.74
C CYS A 125 -13.15 -14.32 -32.26
N LEU A 126 -12.27 -13.90 -33.18
CA LEU A 126 -11.03 -13.21 -32.84
C LEU A 126 -11.28 -11.83 -32.23
N ASP A 127 -12.33 -11.13 -32.64
CA ASP A 127 -12.77 -9.87 -32.00
C ASP A 127 -13.07 -10.04 -30.51
N TYR A 128 -13.71 -11.15 -30.13
CA TYR A 128 -14.06 -11.41 -28.74
C TYR A 128 -12.85 -11.87 -27.93
N VAL A 129 -11.95 -12.64 -28.54
CA VAL A 129 -10.65 -12.97 -27.93
C VAL A 129 -9.86 -11.69 -27.70
N LYS A 130 -9.80 -10.80 -28.70
CA LYS A 130 -9.19 -9.47 -28.61
C LYS A 130 -9.81 -8.66 -27.47
N SER A 131 -11.14 -8.51 -27.43
CA SER A 131 -11.81 -7.78 -26.33
C SER A 131 -11.56 -8.41 -24.95
N GLY A 132 -11.47 -9.74 -24.86
CA GLY A 132 -11.13 -10.43 -23.63
C GLY A 132 -9.68 -10.14 -23.19
N VAL A 133 -8.74 -10.17 -24.14
CA VAL A 133 -7.33 -9.84 -23.91
C VAL A 133 -7.17 -8.36 -23.55
N GLU A 134 -7.86 -7.45 -24.25
CA GLU A 134 -7.90 -6.01 -23.93
C GLU A 134 -8.44 -5.79 -22.51
N ALA A 135 -9.50 -6.47 -22.11
CA ALA A 135 -10.04 -6.35 -20.75
C ALA A 135 -9.06 -6.86 -19.67
N ILE A 136 -8.17 -7.80 -20.00
CA ILE A 136 -7.09 -8.25 -19.10
C ILE A 136 -5.95 -7.22 -19.06
N ILE A 137 -5.57 -6.66 -20.22
CA ILE A 137 -4.52 -5.65 -20.34
C ILE A 137 -4.95 -4.35 -19.64
N GLU A 138 -6.21 -3.95 -19.78
CA GLU A 138 -6.84 -2.77 -19.19
C GLU A 138 -7.34 -3.01 -17.76
N ASP A 139 -6.91 -4.09 -17.08
CA ASP A 139 -7.35 -4.36 -15.71
C ASP A 139 -6.72 -3.39 -14.70
N ASP A 140 -7.43 -2.29 -14.48
CA ASP A 140 -7.08 -1.26 -13.53
C ASP A 140 -7.29 -1.63 -12.07
N VAL A 141 -7.95 -2.76 -11.78
CA VAL A 141 -8.44 -3.10 -10.44
C VAL A 141 -7.68 -4.26 -9.81
N THR A 142 -7.60 -5.43 -10.46
CA THR A 142 -7.02 -6.61 -9.77
C THR A 142 -5.51 -6.49 -9.61
N SER A 143 -4.85 -5.84 -10.56
CA SER A 143 -3.43 -5.47 -10.52
C SER A 143 -3.07 -4.65 -9.27
N ARG A 144 -4.03 -3.91 -8.70
CA ARG A 144 -3.85 -3.09 -7.48
C ARG A 144 -3.82 -3.91 -6.20
N PHE A 145 -4.19 -5.19 -6.26
CA PHE A 145 -4.11 -6.13 -5.14
C PHE A 145 -2.89 -7.06 -5.24
N GLU A 146 -1.98 -6.78 -6.16
CA GLU A 146 -0.73 -7.49 -6.36
C GLU A 146 0.47 -6.60 -6.03
N ALA A 147 1.61 -7.22 -5.71
CA ALA A 147 2.83 -6.47 -5.45
C ALA A 147 3.23 -5.68 -6.70
N GLU A 148 3.70 -4.44 -6.52
CA GLU A 148 4.19 -3.64 -7.64
C GLU A 148 5.45 -4.29 -8.23
N GLU A 149 5.41 -4.63 -9.52
CA GLU A 149 6.57 -5.17 -10.21
C GLU A 149 7.58 -4.07 -10.49
N LEU A 150 8.80 -4.26 -9.97
CA LEU A 150 9.87 -3.28 -10.13
C LEU A 150 10.64 -3.55 -11.41
N LYS A 151 10.76 -2.52 -12.25
CA LYS A 151 11.68 -2.53 -13.41
C LYS A 151 13.15 -2.56 -12.98
N SER A 152 13.48 -2.03 -11.81
CA SER A 152 14.85 -1.94 -11.29
C SER A 152 15.22 -3.08 -10.35
N TRP A 153 16.49 -3.52 -10.41
CA TRP A 153 17.05 -4.52 -9.49
C TRP A 153 17.35 -3.93 -8.10
N ASN A 154 16.91 -4.64 -7.05
CA ASN A 154 17.05 -4.19 -5.66
C ASN A 154 17.58 -5.27 -4.71
N MET A 155 18.24 -6.31 -5.23
CA MET A 155 18.73 -7.47 -4.47
C MET A 155 17.63 -8.27 -3.73
N LEU A 156 16.34 -8.04 -4.00
CA LEU A 156 15.23 -8.79 -3.43
C LEU A 156 14.56 -9.63 -4.52
N THR A 157 14.78 -10.94 -4.48
CA THR A 157 14.21 -11.90 -5.45
C THR A 157 12.69 -11.92 -5.45
N ARG A 158 12.06 -11.64 -4.30
CA ARG A 158 10.59 -11.63 -4.19
C ARG A 158 9.89 -10.45 -4.88
N THR A 159 10.59 -9.34 -5.11
CA THR A 159 10.05 -8.14 -5.79
C THR A 159 10.57 -8.00 -7.22
N ASN A 160 11.51 -8.85 -7.63
CA ASN A 160 12.09 -8.83 -8.95
C ASN A 160 12.53 -10.25 -9.35
N ARG A 161 11.76 -10.88 -10.26
CA ARG A 161 11.89 -12.30 -10.62
C ARG A 161 12.75 -12.54 -11.87
N HIS A 162 13.06 -11.51 -12.64
CA HIS A 162 13.66 -11.67 -13.99
C HIS A 162 15.19 -11.49 -14.02
N TYR A 163 15.80 -11.01 -12.94
CA TYR A 163 17.23 -10.68 -12.90
C TYR A 163 18.06 -11.63 -12.03
N GLU A 164 17.55 -12.84 -11.79
CA GLU A 164 18.28 -13.85 -11.05
C GLU A 164 19.42 -14.41 -11.93
N PHE A 165 20.67 -14.16 -11.52
CA PHE A 165 21.91 -14.77 -12.05
C PHE A 165 22.42 -14.33 -13.43
N ILE A 166 22.31 -13.04 -13.75
CA ILE A 166 22.85 -12.49 -15.03
C ILE A 166 24.38 -12.40 -15.04
N SER A 167 25.02 -12.03 -13.94
CA SER A 167 26.48 -11.97 -13.85
C SER A 167 27.00 -12.37 -12.48
N TRP A 168 28.20 -12.96 -12.44
CA TRP A 168 28.82 -13.41 -11.19
C TRP A 168 29.02 -12.26 -10.19
N LYS A 169 29.33 -11.04 -10.68
CA LYS A 169 29.50 -9.84 -9.84
C LYS A 169 28.19 -9.48 -9.11
N ILE A 170 27.07 -9.46 -9.85
CA ILE A 170 25.74 -9.17 -9.30
C ILE A 170 25.29 -10.26 -8.33
N THR A 171 25.58 -11.53 -8.67
CA THR A 171 25.33 -12.67 -7.77
C THR A 171 26.14 -12.55 -6.47
N SER A 172 27.42 -12.18 -6.52
CA SER A 172 28.23 -11.96 -5.31
C SER A 172 27.68 -10.83 -4.43
N ILE A 173 27.27 -9.71 -5.04
CA ILE A 173 26.63 -8.60 -4.32
C ILE A 173 25.32 -9.07 -3.67
N TRP A 174 24.52 -9.86 -4.39
CA TRP A 174 23.28 -10.43 -3.87
C TRP A 174 23.53 -11.37 -2.68
N VAL A 175 24.49 -12.30 -2.79
CA VAL A 175 24.84 -13.25 -1.70
C VAL A 175 25.31 -12.48 -0.47
N PHE A 176 26.18 -11.49 -0.66
CA PHE A 176 26.63 -10.63 0.44
C PHE A 176 25.46 -9.88 1.06
N GLY A 177 24.58 -9.31 0.23
CA GLY A 177 23.40 -8.61 0.72
C GLY A 177 22.41 -9.51 1.43
N PHE A 178 22.26 -10.76 0.99
CA PHE A 178 21.51 -11.80 1.71
C PHE A 178 22.12 -12.04 3.10
N PHE A 179 23.43 -12.27 3.19
CA PHE A 179 24.10 -12.45 4.48
C PHE A 179 23.84 -11.26 5.43
N ILE A 180 24.04 -10.03 4.96
CA ILE A 180 23.79 -8.81 5.76
C ILE A 180 22.34 -8.75 6.24
N ARG A 181 21.35 -9.02 5.37
CA ARG A 181 19.93 -8.92 5.73
C ARG A 181 19.52 -9.98 6.75
N TYR A 182 19.93 -11.23 6.57
CA TYR A 182 19.43 -12.34 7.37
C TYR A 182 20.25 -12.60 8.64
N VAL A 183 21.57 -12.36 8.61
CA VAL A 183 22.45 -12.67 9.74
C VAL A 183 22.68 -11.46 10.64
N ILE A 184 22.66 -10.24 10.09
CA ILE A 184 22.94 -9.01 10.85
C ILE A 184 21.66 -8.20 11.09
N LEU A 185 20.99 -7.77 10.01
CA LEU A 185 19.86 -6.85 10.13
C LEU A 185 18.65 -7.52 10.78
N MET A 186 18.24 -8.71 10.33
CA MET A 186 17.04 -9.36 10.84
C MET A 186 17.09 -9.63 12.35
N PRO A 187 18.15 -10.23 12.94
CA PRO A 187 18.23 -10.42 14.39
C PRO A 187 18.22 -9.09 15.17
N LEU A 188 18.96 -8.09 14.67
CA LEU A 188 18.97 -6.75 15.26
C LEU A 188 17.58 -6.11 15.25
N ARG A 189 16.85 -6.25 14.15
CA ARG A 189 15.49 -5.73 13.99
C ARG A 189 14.51 -6.44 14.90
N VAL A 190 14.59 -7.76 15.02
CA VAL A 190 13.78 -8.52 15.98
C VAL A 190 14.03 -8.02 17.41
N LEU A 191 15.30 -7.81 17.79
CA LEU A 191 15.66 -7.26 19.09
C LEU A 191 15.07 -5.86 19.32
N VAL A 192 15.25 -4.94 18.37
CA VAL A 192 14.71 -3.56 18.49
C VAL A 192 13.19 -3.55 18.53
N CYS A 193 12.53 -4.43 17.76
CA CYS A 193 11.08 -4.59 17.79
C CYS A 193 10.60 -5.07 19.17
N PHE A 194 11.27 -6.09 19.72
CA PHE A 194 10.99 -6.60 21.06
C PHE A 194 11.13 -5.50 22.13
N VAL A 195 12.21 -4.72 22.07
CA VAL A 195 12.43 -3.57 22.97
C VAL A 195 11.33 -2.52 22.80
N GLY A 196 10.91 -2.22 21.57
CA GLY A 196 9.80 -1.29 21.31
C GLY A 196 8.48 -1.74 21.92
N VAL A 197 8.16 -3.02 21.83
CA VAL A 197 6.95 -3.61 22.44
C VAL A 197 7.05 -3.65 23.96
N LEU A 198 8.20 -4.03 24.51
CA LEU A 198 8.44 -4.02 25.95
C LEU A 198 8.31 -2.60 26.52
N PHE A 199 8.93 -1.62 25.85
CA PHE A 199 8.78 -0.21 26.20
C PHE A 199 7.31 0.21 26.18
N ALA A 200 6.54 -0.18 25.16
CA ALA A 200 5.10 0.11 25.10
C ALA A 200 4.35 -0.46 26.30
N VAL A 201 4.59 -1.73 26.65
CA VAL A 201 3.93 -2.40 27.77
C VAL A 201 4.24 -1.69 29.09
N VAL A 202 5.51 -1.39 29.36
CA VAL A 202 5.96 -0.80 30.62
C VAL A 202 5.53 0.67 30.72
N SER A 203 5.85 1.49 29.71
CA SER A 203 5.56 2.93 29.74
C SER A 203 4.05 3.22 29.83
N ASN A 204 3.22 2.54 29.02
CA ASN A 204 1.77 2.76 29.07
C ASN A 204 1.15 2.25 30.38
N SER A 205 1.71 1.21 31.01
CA SER A 205 1.29 0.80 32.37
C SER A 205 1.63 1.87 33.41
N ILE A 206 2.85 2.41 33.38
CA ILE A 206 3.26 3.48 34.31
C ILE A 206 2.37 4.70 34.13
N VAL A 207 2.14 5.11 32.88
CA VAL A 207 1.29 6.26 32.56
C VAL A 207 -0.15 6.05 33.02
N ALA A 208 -0.70 4.83 32.90
CA ALA A 208 -2.05 4.52 33.36
C ALA A 208 -2.23 4.69 34.88
N CYS A 209 -1.18 4.47 35.67
CA CYS A 209 -1.19 4.62 37.13
C CYS A 209 -1.07 6.09 37.59
N LEU A 210 -0.82 7.04 36.70
CA LEU A 210 -0.64 8.45 37.08
C LEU A 210 -1.98 9.12 37.42
N PRO A 211 -2.10 9.78 38.59
CA PRO A 211 -3.35 10.41 39.02
C PRO A 211 -3.62 11.75 38.29
N PHE A 212 -2.58 12.43 37.82
CA PHE A 212 -2.70 13.75 37.19
C PHE A 212 -3.03 13.66 35.70
N ARG A 213 -4.23 14.10 35.31
CA ARG A 213 -4.74 14.01 33.93
C ARG A 213 -3.82 14.70 32.91
N PHE A 214 -3.35 15.92 33.18
CA PHE A 214 -2.52 16.67 32.22
C PHE A 214 -1.20 15.93 31.94
N LEU A 215 -0.53 15.47 32.99
CA LEU A 215 0.75 14.75 32.89
C LEU A 215 0.54 13.40 32.20
N ARG A 216 -0.56 12.70 32.52
CA ARG A 216 -0.93 11.45 31.88
C ARG A 216 -1.11 11.61 30.37
N LEU A 217 -1.83 12.64 29.91
CA LEU A 217 -2.04 12.88 28.46
C LEU A 217 -0.72 13.20 27.74
N PHE A 218 0.12 14.05 28.34
CA PHE A 218 1.44 14.37 27.78
C PHE A 218 2.34 13.13 27.68
N LEU A 219 2.47 12.37 28.76
CA LEU A 219 3.32 11.18 28.80
C LEU A 219 2.76 10.03 27.96
N ALA A 220 1.44 9.87 27.86
CA ALA A 220 0.81 8.91 26.94
C ALA A 220 1.19 9.24 25.49
N SER A 221 1.07 10.51 25.10
CA SER A 221 1.44 10.98 23.76
C SER A 221 2.93 10.79 23.48
N LEU A 222 3.80 11.07 24.46
CA LEU A 222 5.23 10.84 24.32
C LEU A 222 5.57 9.35 24.21
N ALA A 223 5.03 8.51 25.11
CA ALA A 223 5.23 7.07 25.11
C ALA A 223 4.75 6.44 23.80
N PHE A 224 3.58 6.84 23.30
CA PHE A 224 3.02 6.40 22.02
C PHE A 224 3.99 6.67 20.86
N LYS A 225 4.48 7.91 20.72
CA LYS A 225 5.44 8.27 19.66
C LYS A 225 6.76 7.52 19.80
N ILE A 226 7.29 7.35 21.01
CA ILE A 226 8.53 6.61 21.25
C ILE A 226 8.36 5.14 20.84
N THR A 227 7.26 4.50 21.26
CA THR A 227 6.93 3.12 20.86
C THR A 227 6.93 2.97 19.34
N PHE A 228 6.21 3.83 18.62
CA PHE A 228 6.13 3.71 17.17
C PHE A 228 7.41 4.12 16.45
N ARG A 229 8.23 5.02 17.02
CA ARG A 229 9.58 5.28 16.50
C ARG A 229 10.50 4.07 16.67
N LEU A 230 10.45 3.36 17.79
CA LEU A 230 11.22 2.14 18.00
C LEU A 230 10.77 1.03 17.03
N ILE A 231 9.46 0.81 16.91
CA ILE A 231 8.89 -0.17 15.96
C ILE A 231 9.23 0.21 14.52
N SER A 232 9.14 1.49 14.14
CA SER A 232 9.51 1.95 12.80
C SER A 232 11.02 1.81 12.54
N SER A 233 11.85 2.01 13.57
CA SER A 233 13.30 1.83 13.51
C SER A 233 13.68 0.36 13.32
N SER A 234 12.90 -0.58 13.88
CA SER A 234 13.09 -2.01 13.65
C SER A 234 12.81 -2.44 12.21
N MET A 235 12.19 -1.60 11.39
CA MET A 235 12.03 -1.83 9.94
C MET A 235 13.02 -1.01 9.11
N SER A 236 14.01 -0.38 9.75
CA SER A 236 14.92 0.60 9.13
C SER A 236 14.18 1.67 8.33
N SER A 237 13.05 2.14 8.87
CA SER A 237 12.21 3.09 8.13
C SER A 237 12.91 4.45 8.00
N PHE A 238 12.86 5.01 6.80
CA PHE A 238 13.24 6.38 6.50
C PHE A 238 12.00 7.12 5.97
N ILE A 239 11.46 8.00 6.82
CA ILE A 239 10.21 8.69 6.56
C ILE A 239 10.51 10.17 6.35
N LYS A 240 10.11 10.72 5.22
CA LYS A 240 10.21 12.14 4.93
C LYS A 240 8.83 12.78 5.08
N PHE A 241 8.68 13.57 6.14
CA PHE A 241 7.45 14.32 6.38
C PHE A 241 7.50 15.68 5.71
N HIS A 242 6.45 15.99 4.95
CA HIS A 242 6.25 17.25 4.26
C HIS A 242 5.05 17.99 4.86
N ASN A 243 5.04 19.32 4.70
CA ASN A 243 3.93 20.18 5.08
C ASN A 243 3.46 20.02 6.54
N LYS A 244 4.42 19.90 7.48
CA LYS A 244 4.15 19.65 8.91
C LYS A 244 3.22 20.68 9.57
N GLN A 245 3.03 21.86 8.98
CA GLN A 245 2.06 22.85 9.43
C GLN A 245 0.60 22.35 9.38
N TYR A 246 0.28 21.37 8.53
CA TYR A 246 -1.07 20.80 8.42
C TYR A 246 -1.26 19.52 9.24
N LYS A 247 -0.29 19.21 10.09
CA LYS A 247 -0.36 18.08 10.99
C LYS A 247 -1.62 18.16 11.86
N PRO A 248 -2.33 17.05 12.12
CA PRO A 248 -3.46 17.03 13.04
C PRO A 248 -3.10 17.61 14.41
N THR A 249 -3.78 18.70 14.81
CA THR A 249 -3.52 19.40 16.08
C THR A 249 -4.65 19.24 17.09
N VAL A 250 -5.89 19.07 16.61
CA VAL A 250 -7.08 18.85 17.45
C VAL A 250 -7.77 17.54 17.09
N SER A 251 -8.72 17.13 17.92
CA SER A 251 -9.60 15.99 17.67
C SER A 251 -10.28 16.09 16.30
N GLY A 252 -10.55 14.95 15.68
CA GLY A 252 -11.03 14.83 14.30
C GLY A 252 -10.56 13.54 13.65
N PHE A 253 -10.54 13.49 12.32
CA PHE A 253 -10.15 12.28 11.57
C PHE A 253 -8.90 12.55 10.74
N CYS A 254 -7.84 11.78 10.98
CA CYS A 254 -6.70 11.70 10.10
C CYS A 254 -6.96 10.61 9.06
N VAL A 255 -7.13 11.01 7.81
CA VAL A 255 -7.50 10.12 6.70
C VAL A 255 -6.30 9.93 5.79
N ALA A 256 -5.92 8.69 5.53
CA ALA A 256 -4.81 8.38 4.62
C ALA A 256 -5.13 7.25 3.64
N ASN A 257 -4.40 7.20 2.53
CA ASN A 257 -4.37 6.01 1.68
C ASN A 257 -3.68 4.83 2.41
N HIS A 258 -4.04 3.59 2.05
CA HIS A 258 -3.70 2.41 2.84
C HIS A 258 -2.99 1.32 2.04
N THR A 259 -1.69 1.17 2.33
CA THR A 259 -0.83 0.17 1.72
C THR A 259 -0.62 -1.04 2.63
N SER A 260 -0.52 -0.83 3.94
CA SER A 260 -0.26 -1.91 4.90
C SER A 260 -0.48 -1.49 6.36
N PRO A 261 -0.45 -2.44 7.32
CA PRO A 261 -0.50 -2.12 8.75
C PRO A 261 0.67 -1.24 9.20
N LEU A 262 1.77 -1.19 8.44
CA LEU A 262 2.91 -0.35 8.74
C LEU A 262 2.60 1.14 8.61
N ASP A 263 1.58 1.51 7.83
CA ASP A 263 1.10 2.89 7.70
C ASP A 263 0.80 3.51 9.08
N VAL A 264 0.20 2.73 9.98
CA VAL A 264 -0.05 3.14 11.36
C VAL A 264 1.24 3.50 12.07
N ALA A 265 2.26 2.65 11.98
CA ALA A 265 3.53 2.88 12.64
C ALA A 265 4.27 4.09 12.07
N ILE A 266 4.25 4.26 10.74
CA ILE A 266 4.88 5.38 10.03
C ILE A 266 4.27 6.70 10.46
N LEU A 267 2.95 6.85 10.38
CA LEU A 267 2.27 8.08 10.77
C LEU A 267 2.43 8.37 12.27
N SER A 268 2.39 7.33 13.10
CA SER A 268 2.51 7.42 14.56
C SER A 268 3.92 7.80 15.05
N THR A 269 4.92 7.87 14.17
CA THR A 269 6.25 8.38 14.54
C THR A 269 6.27 9.89 14.76
N ASP A 270 5.42 10.64 14.06
CA ASP A 270 5.35 12.10 14.15
C ASP A 270 4.10 12.54 14.93
N CYS A 271 2.94 11.89 14.74
CA CYS A 271 1.67 12.21 15.42
C CYS A 271 1.27 11.16 16.48
N THR A 272 0.41 11.56 17.41
CA THR A 272 -0.31 10.65 18.30
C THR A 272 -1.73 10.48 17.78
N TYR A 273 -2.19 9.23 17.66
CA TYR A 273 -3.51 8.92 17.12
C TYR A 273 -4.28 7.99 18.03
N SER A 274 -5.60 8.15 18.01
CA SER A 274 -6.51 7.09 18.41
C SER A 274 -6.67 6.13 17.24
N LEU A 275 -6.50 4.85 17.54
CA LEU A 275 -6.50 3.79 16.53
C LEU A 275 -7.87 3.13 16.56
N ILE A 276 -8.38 2.83 15.37
CA ILE A 276 -9.62 2.08 15.18
C ILE A 276 -9.29 0.74 14.55
N GLY A 277 -9.88 -0.33 15.07
CA GLY A 277 -9.73 -1.64 14.46
C GLY A 277 -10.45 -2.76 15.20
N GLN A 278 -10.32 -3.96 14.66
CA GLN A 278 -10.81 -5.16 15.31
C GLN A 278 -9.82 -5.61 16.40
N ARG A 279 -10.34 -6.19 17.48
CA ARG A 279 -9.47 -6.84 18.47
C ARG A 279 -8.75 -8.04 17.88
N HIS A 280 -7.45 -8.08 18.07
CA HIS A 280 -6.59 -9.18 17.63
C HIS A 280 -6.03 -9.96 18.82
N GLY A 281 -5.77 -11.25 18.59
CA GLY A 281 -4.99 -12.10 19.50
C GLY A 281 -3.49 -12.00 19.24
N GLY A 282 -2.72 -12.88 19.90
CA GLY A 282 -1.28 -13.03 19.66
C GLY A 282 -0.47 -11.75 19.87
N PHE A 283 0.57 -11.56 19.06
CA PHE A 283 1.49 -10.43 19.11
C PHE A 283 0.78 -9.06 19.02
N LEU A 284 -0.11 -8.89 18.03
CA LEU A 284 -0.84 -7.63 17.86
C LEU A 284 -1.77 -7.33 19.04
N GLY A 285 -2.37 -8.36 19.64
CA GLY A 285 -3.20 -8.21 20.83
C GLY A 285 -2.43 -7.69 22.04
N VAL A 286 -1.17 -8.11 22.22
CA VAL A 286 -0.29 -7.58 23.29
C VAL A 286 -0.06 -6.09 23.09
N LEU A 287 0.30 -5.67 21.87
CA LEU A 287 0.52 -4.27 21.55
C LEU A 287 -0.76 -3.42 21.70
N GLN A 288 -1.90 -3.90 21.17
CA GLN A 288 -3.20 -3.23 21.32
C GLN A 288 -3.57 -3.02 22.78
N ARG A 289 -3.43 -4.05 23.62
CA ARG A 289 -3.70 -3.95 25.07
C ARG A 289 -2.75 -2.98 25.77
N ALA A 290 -1.48 -2.95 25.39
CA ALA A 290 -0.52 -2.01 25.96
C ALA A 290 -0.91 -0.55 25.66
N LEU A 291 -1.19 -0.24 24.38
CA LEU A 291 -1.57 1.11 23.95
C LEU A 291 -2.89 1.56 24.57
N ALA A 292 -3.87 0.66 24.68
CA ALA A 292 -5.18 0.93 25.27
C ALA A 292 -5.13 1.34 26.76
N ARG A 293 -4.03 1.11 27.48
CA ARG A 293 -3.91 1.51 28.89
C ARG A 293 -3.77 3.02 29.08
N ALA A 294 -3.20 3.73 28.11
CA ALA A 294 -2.85 5.15 28.28
C ALA A 294 -3.56 6.08 27.29
N SER A 295 -4.19 5.54 26.24
CA SER A 295 -4.82 6.32 25.18
C SER A 295 -6.18 5.74 24.77
N PRO A 296 -7.17 6.58 24.44
CA PRO A 296 -8.52 6.16 24.08
C PRO A 296 -8.57 5.60 22.65
N HIS A 297 -8.11 4.36 22.48
CA HIS A 297 -8.23 3.61 21.23
C HIS A 297 -9.62 2.95 21.13
N ILE A 298 -10.16 2.86 19.91
CA ILE A 298 -11.49 2.29 19.65
C ILE A 298 -11.31 0.89 19.05
N TRP A 299 -11.53 -0.14 19.87
CA TRP A 299 -11.44 -1.53 19.42
C TRP A 299 -12.81 -2.18 19.40
N PHE A 300 -13.15 -2.82 18.28
CA PHE A 300 -14.41 -3.52 18.10
C PHE A 300 -14.25 -5.03 18.23
N GLU A 301 -15.23 -5.69 18.82
CA GLU A 301 -15.31 -7.15 18.83
C GLU A 301 -15.69 -7.70 17.45
N ARG A 302 -15.47 -9.00 17.24
CA ARG A 302 -15.85 -9.66 15.98
C ARG A 302 -17.37 -9.58 15.81
N GLY A 303 -17.83 -8.91 14.74
CA GLY A 303 -19.26 -8.77 14.43
C GLY A 303 -19.84 -7.43 14.83
N GLU A 304 -19.38 -6.83 15.93
CA GLU A 304 -19.79 -5.48 16.37
C GLU A 304 -19.39 -4.41 15.34
N ALA A 305 -18.23 -4.57 14.69
CA ALA A 305 -17.79 -3.71 13.60
C ALA A 305 -18.73 -3.73 12.36
N LYS A 306 -19.69 -4.67 12.29
CA LYS A 306 -20.70 -4.70 11.22
C LYS A 306 -21.86 -3.76 11.51
N ASP A 307 -22.07 -3.38 12.76
CA ASP A 307 -23.09 -2.40 13.15
C ASP A 307 -22.58 -0.98 12.86
N ARG A 308 -23.04 -0.44 11.72
CA ARG A 308 -22.63 0.90 11.27
C ARG A 308 -23.09 2.00 12.20
N HIS A 309 -24.23 1.83 12.88
CA HIS A 309 -24.77 2.86 13.76
C HIS A 309 -23.92 2.95 15.03
N LEU A 310 -23.62 1.81 15.65
CA LEU A 310 -22.77 1.75 16.83
C LEU A 310 -21.35 2.29 16.55
N VAL A 311 -20.77 1.96 15.39
CA VAL A 311 -19.48 2.49 14.97
C VAL A 311 -19.54 4.01 14.83
N ALA A 312 -20.55 4.55 14.12
CA ALA A 312 -20.71 5.98 13.92
C ALA A 312 -20.90 6.74 15.24
N GLU A 313 -21.67 6.18 16.18
CA GLU A 313 -21.89 6.77 17.49
C GLU A 313 -20.60 6.86 18.31
N ARG A 314 -19.81 5.78 18.38
CA ARG A 314 -18.51 5.79 19.08
C ARG A 314 -17.53 6.78 18.46
N LEU A 315 -17.49 6.84 17.14
CA LEU A 315 -16.66 7.83 16.43
C LEU A 315 -17.10 9.25 16.81
N LYS A 316 -18.41 9.53 16.83
CA LYS A 316 -18.98 10.83 17.19
C LYS A 316 -18.64 11.22 18.64
N GLN A 317 -18.80 10.29 19.57
CA GLN A 317 -18.46 10.51 20.98
C GLN A 317 -16.96 10.81 21.14
N HIS A 318 -16.09 10.08 20.44
CA HIS A 318 -14.65 10.30 20.51
C HIS A 318 -14.25 11.69 20.01
N VAL A 319 -14.76 12.11 18.84
CA VAL A 319 -14.41 13.41 18.26
C VAL A 319 -15.03 14.59 19.00
N SER A 320 -16.03 14.35 19.84
CA SER A 320 -16.67 15.39 20.66
C SER A 320 -15.80 15.89 21.83
N ASP A 321 -14.84 15.08 22.30
CA ASP A 321 -13.85 15.53 23.29
C ASP A 321 -12.63 16.12 22.55
N PRO A 322 -12.35 17.43 22.72
CA PRO A 322 -11.21 18.09 22.07
C PRO A 322 -9.85 17.60 22.61
N ASN A 323 -9.82 16.95 23.78
CA ASN A 323 -8.59 16.42 24.37
C ASN A 323 -8.20 15.05 23.81
N ASN A 324 -9.10 14.41 23.07
CA ASN A 324 -8.80 13.14 22.46
C ASN A 324 -7.84 13.30 21.27
N PRO A 325 -6.91 12.36 21.07
CA PRO A 325 -6.13 12.32 19.85
C PRO A 325 -7.03 12.14 18.62
N PRO A 326 -6.66 12.68 17.45
CA PRO A 326 -7.38 12.45 16.21
C PRO A 326 -7.42 10.96 15.88
N ILE A 327 -8.52 10.52 15.30
CA ILE A 327 -8.73 9.12 14.91
C ILE A 327 -8.00 8.89 13.58
N LEU A 328 -7.04 7.97 13.56
CA LEU A 328 -6.42 7.54 12.31
C LEU A 328 -7.30 6.51 11.62
N ILE A 329 -7.74 6.82 10.40
CA ILE A 329 -8.60 5.94 9.61
C ILE A 329 -8.12 5.82 8.17
N PHE A 330 -8.27 4.61 7.63
CA PHE A 330 -7.95 4.25 6.27
C PHE A 330 -9.25 3.90 5.53
N PRO A 331 -9.95 4.89 4.97
CA PRO A 331 -11.31 4.71 4.46
C PRO A 331 -11.41 3.83 3.21
N GLU A 332 -10.30 3.41 2.60
CA GLU A 332 -10.30 2.36 1.58
C GLU A 332 -10.86 1.03 2.12
N GLY A 333 -10.73 0.78 3.43
CA GLY A 333 -11.23 -0.43 4.08
C GLY A 333 -10.46 -1.71 3.74
N THR A 334 -9.39 -1.62 2.97
CA THR A 334 -8.47 -2.70 2.63
C THR A 334 -7.09 -2.12 2.34
N CYS A 335 -6.06 -2.95 2.45
CA CYS A 335 -4.73 -2.60 1.93
C CYS A 335 -4.68 -2.85 0.42
N ILE A 336 -4.09 -1.93 -0.33
CA ILE A 336 -3.80 -2.02 -1.77
C ILE A 336 -2.33 -1.72 -2.06
N ASN A 337 -1.87 -1.99 -3.27
CA ASN A 337 -0.55 -1.53 -3.68
C ASN A 337 -0.54 -0.01 -3.83
N ASN A 338 0.63 0.59 -3.58
CA ASN A 338 0.78 2.03 -3.41
C ASN A 338 0.84 2.79 -4.76
N THR A 339 0.08 2.33 -5.76
CA THR A 339 0.00 2.90 -7.11
C THR A 339 -1.32 3.65 -7.35
N SER A 340 -2.34 3.38 -6.52
CA SER A 340 -3.68 3.94 -6.65
C SER A 340 -4.29 4.23 -5.27
N VAL A 341 -5.48 4.81 -5.26
CA VAL A 341 -6.34 4.94 -4.08
C VAL A 341 -7.72 4.43 -4.44
N MET A 342 -8.26 3.48 -3.66
CA MET A 342 -9.61 2.95 -3.88
C MET A 342 -10.69 3.93 -3.40
N GLN A 343 -11.94 3.64 -3.77
CA GLN A 343 -13.09 4.37 -3.28
C GLN A 343 -13.13 4.41 -1.75
N PHE A 344 -13.23 5.61 -1.19
CA PHE A 344 -13.36 5.82 0.24
C PHE A 344 -14.76 5.47 0.74
N LYS A 345 -14.82 4.75 1.85
CA LYS A 345 -16.06 4.47 2.59
C LYS A 345 -16.55 5.74 3.27
N LYS A 346 -17.83 6.07 3.08
CA LYS A 346 -18.47 7.28 3.60
C LYS A 346 -18.58 7.40 5.13
N GLY A 347 -18.40 6.31 5.88
CA GLY A 347 -18.73 6.25 7.32
C GLY A 347 -18.07 7.35 8.17
N SER A 348 -16.77 7.59 8.02
CA SER A 348 -16.07 8.67 8.74
C SER A 348 -16.49 10.08 8.29
N PHE A 349 -17.02 10.22 7.08
CA PHE A 349 -17.43 11.48 6.48
C PHE A 349 -18.90 11.85 6.84
N GLU A 350 -19.66 10.89 7.39
CA GLU A 350 -21.03 11.09 7.88
C GLU A 350 -21.06 11.62 9.33
N VAL A 351 -20.06 11.26 10.16
CA VAL A 351 -20.02 11.58 11.60
C VAL A 351 -19.86 13.09 11.87
N GLY A 352 -19.21 13.81 10.94
CA GLY A 352 -18.88 15.22 11.09
C GLY A 352 -17.57 15.47 11.85
N GLY A 353 -17.03 16.68 11.75
CA GLY A 353 -15.71 17.04 12.27
C GLY A 353 -14.70 17.36 11.17
N VAL A 354 -13.50 17.77 11.58
CA VAL A 354 -12.41 18.11 10.65
C VAL A 354 -11.75 16.83 10.11
N ILE A 355 -11.51 16.80 8.80
CA ILE A 355 -10.71 15.78 8.14
C ILE A 355 -9.32 16.33 7.89
N TYR A 356 -8.30 15.62 8.34
CA TYR A 356 -6.90 15.87 8.03
C TYR A 356 -6.43 14.85 6.99
N PRO A 357 -6.38 15.22 5.70
CA PRO A 357 -5.94 14.31 4.66
C PRO A 357 -4.42 14.12 4.73
N VAL A 358 -3.98 12.90 4.49
CA VAL A 358 -2.55 12.53 4.46
C VAL A 358 -2.30 11.61 3.28
N ALA A 359 -1.30 11.95 2.47
CA ALA A 359 -0.82 11.08 1.40
C ALA A 359 0.46 10.36 1.85
N ILE A 360 0.53 9.05 1.62
CA ILE A 360 1.71 8.22 1.85
C ILE A 360 2.15 7.64 0.51
N LYS A 361 3.38 7.92 0.10
CA LYS A 361 4.02 7.29 -1.06
C LYS A 361 5.25 6.52 -0.61
N TYR A 362 5.24 5.21 -0.80
CA TYR A 362 6.39 4.34 -0.61
C TYR A 362 7.30 4.39 -1.83
N ASP A 363 8.59 4.27 -1.58
CA ASP A 363 9.58 4.07 -2.64
C ASP A 363 9.78 2.55 -2.82
N PRO A 364 9.18 1.96 -3.87
CA PRO A 364 9.14 0.51 -4.02
C PRO A 364 10.55 -0.06 -4.26
N ARG A 365 11.54 0.75 -4.66
CA ARG A 365 12.92 0.32 -4.88
C ARG A 365 13.54 -0.35 -3.66
N PHE A 366 13.14 0.01 -2.43
CA PHE A 366 13.71 -0.54 -1.20
C PHE A 366 13.00 -1.81 -0.69
N GLY A 367 11.83 -2.10 -1.25
CA GLY A 367 10.99 -3.24 -0.91
C GLY A 367 9.50 -2.91 -1.08
N ASP A 368 8.71 -3.95 -1.29
CA ASP A 368 7.26 -3.83 -1.37
C ASP A 368 6.66 -3.75 0.04
N ALA A 369 6.01 -2.62 0.35
CA ALA A 369 5.34 -2.41 1.63
C ALA A 369 3.94 -3.04 1.67
N PHE A 370 3.35 -3.39 0.51
CA PHE A 370 1.98 -3.86 0.39
C PHE A 370 1.74 -5.16 1.16
N TRP A 371 0.63 -5.19 1.90
CA TRP A 371 0.18 -6.41 2.55
C TRP A 371 -1.08 -7.00 1.90
N ASN A 372 -0.88 -8.14 1.22
CA ASN A 372 -2.00 -8.97 0.80
C ASN A 372 -2.39 -9.97 1.89
N SER A 373 -3.36 -9.58 2.73
CA SER A 373 -3.89 -10.41 3.82
C SER A 373 -4.54 -11.73 3.37
N ALA A 374 -4.87 -11.87 2.07
CA ALA A 374 -5.43 -13.12 1.52
C ALA A 374 -4.33 -14.12 1.13
N LYS A 375 -3.12 -13.63 0.80
CA LYS A 375 -1.98 -14.46 0.42
C LYS A 375 -1.01 -14.71 1.60
N TYR A 376 -0.84 -13.73 2.48
CA TYR A 376 0.18 -13.77 3.54
C TYR A 376 -0.39 -13.50 4.93
N SER A 377 0.03 -14.31 5.90
CA SER A 377 -0.22 -14.05 7.31
C SER A 377 0.57 -12.81 7.79
N MET A 378 0.16 -12.23 8.92
CA MET A 378 0.87 -11.09 9.52
C MET A 378 2.32 -11.44 9.85
N MET A 379 2.60 -12.65 10.35
CA MET A 379 3.97 -13.06 10.69
C MET A 379 4.85 -13.18 9.45
N GLN A 380 4.32 -13.76 8.36
CA GLN A 380 5.02 -13.81 7.08
C GLN A 380 5.28 -12.39 6.55
N TYR A 381 4.29 -11.50 6.65
CA TYR A 381 4.46 -10.10 6.27
C TYR A 381 5.54 -9.39 7.09
N LEU A 382 5.54 -9.53 8.41
CA LEU A 382 6.58 -8.96 9.27
C LEU A 382 7.95 -9.54 8.96
N TYR A 383 8.08 -10.85 8.74
CA TYR A 383 9.32 -11.47 8.30
C TYR A 383 9.80 -10.85 6.98
N MET A 384 8.89 -10.62 6.03
CA MET A 384 9.22 -9.97 4.78
C MET A 384 9.74 -8.54 5.01
N MET A 385 9.07 -7.73 5.84
CA MET A 385 9.49 -6.36 6.13
C MET A 385 10.83 -6.31 6.88
N MET A 386 11.02 -7.19 7.87
CA MET A 386 12.26 -7.30 8.65
C MET A 386 13.44 -7.79 7.80
N THR A 387 13.19 -8.38 6.65
CA THR A 387 14.23 -8.85 5.70
C THR A 387 14.33 -7.96 4.45
N SER A 388 13.57 -6.87 4.37
CA SER A 388 13.75 -5.81 3.35
C SER A 388 15.02 -4.99 3.62
N TRP A 389 15.46 -4.17 2.66
CA TRP A 389 16.59 -3.27 2.91
C TRP A 389 16.23 -2.13 3.85
N ALA A 390 15.15 -1.42 3.51
CA ALA A 390 14.59 -0.35 4.30
C ALA A 390 13.13 -0.17 3.90
N ILE A 391 12.38 0.56 4.72
CA ILE A 391 11.08 1.08 4.33
C ILE A 391 11.22 2.57 4.12
N VAL A 392 11.21 3.00 2.86
CA VAL A 392 11.40 4.41 2.50
C VAL A 392 10.05 4.94 2.01
N CYS A 393 9.62 6.06 2.60
CA CYS A 393 8.38 6.70 2.18
C CYS A 393 8.39 8.21 2.45
N ASP A 394 7.57 8.89 1.67
CA ASP A 394 7.21 10.28 1.84
C ASP A 394 5.78 10.36 2.39
N VAL A 395 5.58 11.25 3.35
CA VAL A 395 4.30 11.51 4.00
C VAL A 395 3.99 13.00 3.87
N TRP A 396 2.89 13.33 3.22
CA TRP A 396 2.41 14.70 3.07
C TRP A 396 1.18 14.92 3.92
N TYR A 397 1.28 15.85 4.88
CA TYR A 397 0.10 16.41 5.52
C TYR A 397 -0.55 17.43 4.56
N LEU A 398 -1.86 17.32 4.37
CA LEU A 398 -2.63 18.21 3.49
C LEU A 398 -3.50 19.16 4.31
N PRO A 399 -3.89 20.32 3.74
CA PRO A 399 -4.76 21.27 4.43
C PRO A 399 -6.02 20.59 5.02
N PRO A 400 -6.43 20.93 6.25
CA PRO A 400 -7.64 20.38 6.84
C PRO A 400 -8.87 20.68 5.98
N MET A 401 -9.78 19.72 5.88
CA MET A 401 -10.96 19.80 5.04
C MET A 401 -12.22 19.65 5.88
N TYR A 402 -13.23 20.43 5.52
CA TYR A 402 -14.56 20.42 6.12
C TYR A 402 -15.58 20.09 5.04
N ARG A 403 -16.66 19.43 5.44
CA ARG A 403 -17.82 19.19 4.58
C ARG A 403 -18.49 20.53 4.28
N GLN A 404 -18.73 20.80 3.00
CA GLN A 404 -19.41 22.03 2.56
C GLN A 404 -20.91 21.94 2.79
N GLU A 405 -21.58 23.09 2.81
CA GLU A 405 -23.05 23.15 2.88
C GLU A 405 -23.68 22.48 1.65
N GLY A 406 -24.64 21.58 1.87
CA GLY A 406 -25.28 20.81 0.79
C GLY A 406 -24.43 19.66 0.19
N GLU A 407 -23.13 19.57 0.49
CA GLU A 407 -22.27 18.49 0.00
C GLU A 407 -22.66 17.15 0.64
N SER A 408 -22.80 16.07 -0.14
CA SER A 408 -23.07 14.74 0.44
C SER A 408 -21.81 14.17 1.12
N ALA A 409 -21.97 13.20 2.03
CA ALA A 409 -20.81 12.56 2.66
C ALA A 409 -19.95 11.77 1.64
N ILE A 410 -20.56 11.31 0.54
CA ILE A 410 -19.88 10.58 -0.54
C ILE A 410 -19.05 11.56 -1.37
N ASP A 411 -19.61 12.72 -1.73
CA ASP A 411 -18.90 13.75 -2.50
C ASP A 411 -17.73 14.32 -1.69
N PHE A 412 -17.96 14.53 -0.39
CA PHE A 412 -16.88 14.95 0.51
C PHE A 412 -15.75 13.90 0.58
N ALA A 413 -16.10 12.61 0.72
CA ALA A 413 -15.13 11.53 0.70
C ALA A 413 -14.34 11.47 -0.61
N ASN A 414 -15.01 11.66 -1.75
CA ASN A 414 -14.38 11.72 -3.07
C ASN A 414 -13.43 12.92 -3.19
N ARG A 415 -13.85 14.12 -2.75
CA ARG A 415 -12.99 15.31 -2.76
C ARG A 415 -11.72 15.12 -1.92
N VAL A 416 -11.85 14.52 -0.73
CA VAL A 416 -10.71 14.17 0.14
C VAL A 416 -9.81 13.12 -0.53
N LYS A 417 -10.40 12.08 -1.13
CA LYS A 417 -9.67 11.05 -1.88
C LYS A 417 -8.85 11.67 -3.02
N SER A 418 -9.46 12.53 -3.83
CA SER A 418 -8.81 13.13 -5.00
C SER A 418 -7.62 14.01 -4.62
N VAL A 419 -7.66 14.76 -3.51
CA VAL A 419 -6.50 15.54 -3.06
C VAL A 419 -5.37 14.65 -2.55
N ILE A 420 -5.68 13.53 -1.87
CA ILE A 420 -4.69 12.54 -1.42
C ILE A 420 -4.05 11.87 -2.65
N ALA A 421 -4.86 11.42 -3.59
CA ALA A 421 -4.40 10.75 -4.81
C ALA A 421 -3.49 11.69 -5.63
N LYS A 422 -3.93 12.93 -5.84
CA LYS A 422 -3.15 13.96 -6.55
C LYS A 422 -1.82 14.25 -5.87
N GLN A 423 -1.80 14.42 -4.54
CA GLN A 423 -0.56 14.72 -3.82
C GLN A 423 0.42 13.54 -3.82
N GLY A 424 -0.09 12.32 -3.70
CA GLY A 424 0.73 11.10 -3.71
C GLY A 424 1.16 10.64 -5.10
N GLY A 425 0.65 11.26 -6.19
CA GLY A 425 0.86 10.75 -7.54
C GLY A 425 0.25 9.34 -7.72
N LEU A 426 -0.94 9.14 -7.16
CA LEU A 426 -1.67 7.87 -7.18
C LEU A 426 -2.86 7.99 -8.12
N ILE A 427 -3.22 6.89 -8.78
CA ILE A 427 -4.41 6.82 -9.64
C ILE A 427 -5.66 6.83 -8.76
N ASP A 428 -6.58 7.77 -9.02
CA ASP A 428 -7.85 7.89 -8.30
C ASP A 428 -8.90 6.93 -8.88
N LEU A 429 -9.16 5.82 -8.20
CA LEU A 429 -10.08 4.78 -8.68
C LEU A 429 -11.48 4.93 -8.08
N VAL A 430 -12.49 4.70 -8.91
CA VAL A 430 -13.92 4.70 -8.51
C VAL A 430 -14.36 3.37 -7.90
N TRP A 431 -13.51 2.35 -7.95
CA TRP A 431 -13.81 0.99 -7.53
C TRP A 431 -13.61 0.77 -6.03
N ASP A 432 -14.42 -0.14 -5.49
CA ASP A 432 -14.36 -0.57 -4.11
C ASP A 432 -13.31 -1.67 -3.92
N GLY A 433 -12.51 -1.54 -2.85
CA GLY A 433 -11.54 -2.55 -2.41
C GLY A 433 -12.14 -3.93 -2.07
N GLN A 434 -13.47 -4.05 -1.95
CA GLN A 434 -14.15 -5.34 -1.77
C GLN A 434 -13.90 -6.34 -2.93
N LEU A 435 -13.59 -5.85 -4.12
CA LEU A 435 -13.23 -6.69 -5.27
C LEU A 435 -11.97 -7.54 -5.05
N LYS A 436 -11.17 -7.24 -4.01
CA LYS A 436 -10.06 -8.08 -3.56
C LYS A 436 -10.50 -9.49 -3.13
N ARG A 437 -11.73 -9.64 -2.63
CA ARG A 437 -12.22 -10.88 -2.00
C ARG A 437 -13.52 -11.40 -2.61
N MET A 438 -14.28 -10.52 -3.26
CA MET A 438 -15.57 -10.87 -3.83
C MET A 438 -15.53 -10.74 -5.34
N LYS A 439 -16.23 -11.65 -6.02
CA LYS A 439 -16.48 -11.52 -7.46
C LYS A 439 -17.36 -10.29 -7.72
N PRO A 440 -17.27 -9.67 -8.91
CA PRO A 440 -18.21 -8.65 -9.33
C PRO A 440 -19.67 -9.13 -9.14
N LYS A 441 -20.56 -8.21 -8.75
CA LYS A 441 -21.96 -8.59 -8.49
C LYS A 441 -22.55 -9.25 -9.73
N LYS A 442 -23.46 -10.21 -9.50
CA LYS A 442 -24.07 -11.01 -10.57
C LYS A 442 -24.72 -10.12 -11.64
N GLU A 443 -25.43 -9.09 -11.22
CA GLU A 443 -26.09 -8.10 -12.08
C GLU A 443 -25.14 -7.45 -13.10
N TRP A 444 -23.95 -6.99 -12.67
CA TRP A 444 -22.96 -6.41 -13.60
C TRP A 444 -22.45 -7.44 -14.61
N ARG A 445 -22.28 -8.69 -14.19
CA ARG A 445 -21.88 -9.78 -15.09
C ARG A 445 -22.99 -10.13 -16.07
N GLU A 446 -24.23 -10.17 -15.62
CA GLU A 446 -25.41 -10.45 -16.45
C GLU A 446 -25.63 -9.33 -17.47
N ASN A 447 -25.48 -8.06 -17.08
CA ASN A 447 -25.58 -6.93 -18.02
C ASN A 447 -24.54 -7.02 -19.13
N GLN A 448 -23.28 -7.34 -18.78
CA GLN A 448 -22.22 -7.61 -19.76
C GLN A 448 -22.53 -8.80 -20.67
N GLN A 449 -23.07 -9.90 -20.11
CA GLN A 449 -23.49 -11.07 -20.89
C GLN A 449 -24.65 -10.75 -21.84
N VAL A 450 -25.62 -9.93 -21.43
CA VAL A 450 -26.73 -9.49 -22.27
C VAL A 450 -26.20 -8.60 -23.41
N GLU A 451 -25.30 -7.67 -23.11
CA GLU A 451 -24.68 -6.83 -24.13
C GLU A 451 -23.88 -7.67 -25.13
N PHE A 452 -23.10 -8.64 -24.64
CA PHE A 452 -22.38 -9.61 -25.45
C PHE A 452 -23.33 -10.42 -26.35
N ALA A 453 -24.42 -10.94 -25.79
CA ALA A 453 -25.42 -11.71 -26.53
C ALA A 453 -26.14 -10.87 -27.59
N ASN A 454 -26.44 -9.61 -27.30
CA ASN A 454 -27.07 -8.68 -28.24
C ASN A 454 -26.12 -8.37 -29.42
N ARG A 455 -24.83 -8.18 -29.16
CA ARG A 455 -23.81 -7.98 -30.19
C ARG A 455 -23.62 -9.22 -31.07
N LEU A 456 -23.66 -10.42 -30.48
CA LEU A 456 -23.59 -11.67 -31.23
C LEU A 456 -24.79 -11.79 -32.18
N LYS A 457 -26.00 -11.51 -31.69
CA LYS A 457 -27.23 -11.53 -32.49
C LYS A 457 -27.20 -10.49 -33.62
N SER A 458 -26.75 -9.26 -33.36
CA SER A 458 -26.70 -8.24 -34.41
C SER A 458 -25.71 -8.59 -35.53
N LYS A 459 -24.55 -9.18 -35.22
CA LYS A 459 -23.56 -9.64 -36.21
C LYS A 459 -23.96 -10.91 -36.96
N LEU A 460 -24.89 -11.70 -36.41
CA LEU A 460 -25.46 -12.88 -37.07
C LEU A 460 -26.58 -12.51 -38.03
N ASN A 461 -27.40 -11.52 -37.68
CA ASN A 461 -28.54 -11.06 -38.49
C ASN A 461 -28.16 -10.09 -39.63
N GLN A 462 -26.86 -9.80 -39.82
CA GLN A 462 -26.35 -8.94 -40.91
C GLN A 462 -25.87 -9.74 -42.14
N ASN A 463 -25.92 -11.07 -42.07
CA ASN A 463 -25.76 -11.98 -43.20
C ASN A 463 -27.12 -12.54 -43.61
#